data_AF-A0A2S7QJP5-F1
#
_entry.id   AF-A0A2S7QJP5-F1
#
_cell.length_a   1.000
_cell.length_b   1.000
_cell.length_c   1.000
_cell.angle_alpha   90.00
_cell.angle_beta   90.00
_cell.angle_gamma   90.00
#
_symmetry.space_group_name_H-M   'P 1'
#
loop_
_entity.id
_entity.type
_entity.pdbx_description
1 polymer ?
#
loop_
_entity_poly.entity_id
_entity_poly.type
_entity_poly.pdbx_seq_one_letter_code
_entity_poly.pdbx_strand_id
1 'polypeptide(L)'
;MERQYALYSGNKVSTVGSTSVNDLKDTDVVAAVYLNIFLDGDRDAAQNATTATHAVMVWQASYGNIRPPGWDTTSTSKPTVTMAGIQYTLYAGQNAINQTVYSWWPNQNISSLTALDVSPLLNYLWRKVYIPSDIYVGAVQWGNDARHSNKNVTFDVSTIGINIIKGTPVQAIGAGEKSRKAPTFSGLVLAMIGAVIIFDFQ
;
A
#
# COMPACT_ATOMS: atom_id res chain seq x y z
N MET A 1 12.01 22.34 -23.32
CA MET A 1 12.05 20.87 -23.53
C MET A 1 12.60 20.23 -22.28
N GLU A 2 12.27 18.97 -22.01
CA GLU A 2 12.55 18.15 -20.81
C GLU A 2 11.56 18.27 -19.63
N ARG A 3 10.67 17.29 -19.53
CA ARG A 3 10.25 16.67 -18.26
C ARG A 3 10.12 15.16 -18.50
N GLN A 4 11.26 14.48 -18.53
CA GLN A 4 11.32 13.03 -18.46
C GLN A 4 11.15 12.64 -16.98
N TYR A 5 10.01 12.01 -16.66
CA TYR A 5 9.72 11.51 -15.32
C TYR A 5 10.59 10.27 -15.09
N ALA A 6 11.77 10.49 -14.51
CA ALA A 6 12.67 9.43 -14.08
C ALA A 6 12.05 8.65 -12.93
N LEU A 7 12.24 7.33 -12.96
CA LEU A 7 12.17 6.46 -11.79
C LEU A 7 13.26 6.94 -10.82
N TYR A 8 12.92 7.85 -9.92
CA TYR A 8 13.84 8.15 -8.82
C TYR A 8 14.00 6.87 -8.02
N SER A 9 15.23 6.52 -7.65
CA SER A 9 15.54 5.32 -6.87
C SER A 9 14.91 5.32 -5.48
N GLY A 10 14.02 6.27 -5.16
CA GLY A 10 13.78 6.77 -3.82
C GLY A 10 15.09 7.26 -3.18
N ASN A 11 14.98 8.12 -2.19
CA ASN A 11 16.06 8.18 -1.21
C ASN A 11 16.06 6.84 -0.46
N LYS A 12 17.25 6.34 -0.09
CA LYS A 12 17.35 5.16 0.78
C LYS A 12 16.50 5.42 2.02
N VAL A 13 15.49 4.59 2.23
CA VAL A 13 14.60 4.67 3.37
C VAL A 13 15.41 4.38 4.64
N SER A 14 15.41 5.33 5.58
CA SER A 14 16.06 5.16 6.88
C SER A 14 15.36 4.08 7.70
N THR A 15 16.16 3.22 8.34
CA THR A 15 15.69 2.25 9.33
C THR A 15 15.01 2.96 10.51
N VAL A 16 14.11 2.24 11.20
CA VAL A 16 13.36 2.67 12.38
C VAL A 16 14.23 3.45 13.37
N GLY A 17 13.99 4.77 13.49
CA GLY A 17 14.65 5.63 14.47
C GLY A 17 13.89 5.81 15.79
N SER A 18 12.60 5.44 15.86
CA SER A 18 11.74 5.76 17.01
C SER A 18 10.71 4.69 17.42
N THR A 19 10.61 3.55 16.74
CA THR A 19 9.72 2.46 17.19
C THR A 19 10.46 1.51 18.14
N SER A 20 10.01 1.46 19.39
CA SER A 20 10.48 0.48 20.37
C SER A 20 9.88 -0.91 20.11
N VAL A 21 10.45 -1.68 19.19
CA VAL A 21 9.92 -3.02 18.82
C VAL A 21 9.82 -3.97 20.02
N ASN A 22 10.75 -3.89 20.97
CA ASN A 22 10.70 -4.70 22.19
C ASN A 22 9.52 -4.29 23.08
N ASP A 23 9.30 -3.00 23.30
CA ASP A 23 8.17 -2.51 24.09
C ASP A 23 6.83 -2.91 23.45
N LEU A 24 6.72 -2.84 22.11
CA LEU A 24 5.53 -3.31 21.38
C LEU A 24 5.29 -4.82 21.59
N LYS A 25 6.36 -5.62 21.67
CA LYS A 25 6.26 -7.05 21.93
C LYS A 25 5.87 -7.33 23.39
N ASP A 26 6.48 -6.62 24.33
CA ASP A 26 6.20 -6.75 25.78
C ASP A 26 4.77 -6.29 26.12
N THR A 27 4.19 -5.43 25.26
CA THR A 27 2.82 -4.94 25.38
C THR A 27 1.79 -5.69 24.52
N ASP A 28 2.20 -6.83 23.96
CA ASP A 28 1.37 -7.71 23.11
C ASP A 28 0.66 -6.95 21.96
N VAL A 29 1.36 -6.02 21.32
CA VAL A 29 0.77 -5.20 20.27
C VAL A 29 0.50 -6.00 19.01
N VAL A 30 -0.76 -5.98 18.57
CA VAL A 30 -1.17 -6.43 17.24
C VAL A 30 -1.60 -5.20 16.45
N ALA A 31 -0.75 -4.77 15.53
CA ALA A 31 -1.01 -3.60 14.70
C ALA A 31 -0.30 -3.65 13.36
N ALA A 32 -0.87 -3.01 12.35
CA ALA A 32 -0.25 -2.80 11.05
C ALA A 32 -0.33 -1.35 10.60
N VAL A 33 0.54 -0.98 9.66
CA VAL A 33 0.51 0.32 8.96
C VAL A 33 0.56 0.05 7.47
N TYR A 34 -0.36 0.63 6.72
CA TYR A 34 -0.45 0.43 5.28
C TYR A 34 -1.18 1.58 4.56
N LEU A 35 -0.89 1.71 3.26
CA LEU A 35 -1.63 2.52 2.31
C LEU A 35 -2.71 1.66 1.63
N ASN A 36 -3.96 2.09 1.64
CA ASN A 36 -5.05 1.55 0.85
C ASN A 36 -5.31 2.44 -0.36
N ILE A 37 -5.48 1.82 -1.53
CA ILE A 37 -5.94 2.45 -2.76
C ILE A 37 -7.16 1.68 -3.24
N PHE A 38 -8.32 2.32 -3.23
CA PHE A 38 -9.59 1.72 -3.63
C PHE A 38 -9.83 1.91 -5.12
N LEU A 39 -10.30 0.84 -5.76
CA LEU A 39 -10.48 0.80 -7.21
C LEU A 39 -11.83 0.19 -7.55
N ASP A 40 -12.50 0.79 -8.53
CA ASP A 40 -13.76 0.27 -9.04
C ASP A 40 -14.01 0.68 -10.50
N GLY A 41 -14.84 -0.07 -11.22
CA GLY A 41 -15.29 0.32 -12.56
C GLY A 41 -16.29 1.48 -12.53
N ASP A 42 -16.94 1.71 -11.39
CA ASP A 42 -17.73 2.90 -11.10
C ASP A 42 -16.95 3.93 -10.29
N ARG A 43 -17.03 5.20 -10.69
CA ARG A 43 -16.25 6.27 -10.06
C ARG A 43 -16.66 6.52 -8.61
N ASP A 44 -17.96 6.46 -8.31
CA ASP A 44 -18.48 6.79 -6.99
C ASP A 44 -18.22 5.63 -6.02
N ALA A 45 -18.36 4.39 -6.49
CA ALA A 45 -17.98 3.20 -5.75
C ALA A 45 -16.49 3.18 -5.40
N ALA A 46 -15.61 3.62 -6.31
CA ALA A 46 -14.17 3.70 -6.07
C ALA A 46 -13.80 4.67 -4.92
N GLN A 47 -14.65 5.67 -4.62
CA GLN A 47 -14.42 6.63 -3.52
C GLN A 47 -14.78 6.05 -2.15
N ASN A 48 -15.34 4.85 -2.08
CA ASN A 48 -15.84 4.29 -0.83
C ASN A 48 -15.21 2.92 -0.56
N ALA A 49 -14.53 2.84 0.59
CA ALA A 49 -13.77 1.68 1.03
C ALA A 49 -14.62 0.40 1.15
N THR A 50 -15.93 0.52 1.36
CA THR A 50 -16.84 -0.63 1.53
C THR A 50 -17.54 -1.04 0.24
N THR A 51 -17.63 -0.17 -0.77
CA THR A 51 -18.31 -0.46 -2.03
C THR A 51 -17.36 -0.72 -3.19
N ALA A 52 -16.11 -0.25 -3.11
CA ALA A 52 -15.11 -0.55 -4.12
C ALA A 52 -14.88 -2.06 -4.23
N THR A 53 -14.86 -2.59 -5.45
CA THR A 53 -14.66 -4.01 -5.73
C THR A 53 -13.23 -4.48 -5.49
N HIS A 54 -12.25 -3.57 -5.54
CA HIS A 54 -10.84 -3.88 -5.32
C HIS A 54 -10.16 -2.91 -4.36
N ALA A 55 -9.17 -3.42 -3.62
CA ALA A 55 -8.23 -2.61 -2.85
C ALA A 55 -6.79 -3.06 -3.10
N VAL A 56 -5.90 -2.10 -3.27
CA VAL A 56 -4.44 -2.32 -3.26
C VAL A 56 -3.90 -1.85 -1.93
N MET A 57 -3.37 -2.77 -1.13
CA MET A 57 -2.72 -2.48 0.15
C MET A 57 -1.22 -2.46 -0.06
N VAL A 58 -0.55 -1.34 0.22
CA VAL A 58 0.91 -1.26 0.29
C VAL A 58 1.29 -1.23 1.76
N TRP A 59 1.81 -2.35 2.25
CA TRP A 59 2.16 -2.51 3.66
C TRP A 59 3.45 -1.79 3.97
N GLN A 60 3.48 -1.13 5.12
CA GLN A 60 4.63 -0.41 5.65
C GLN A 60 5.23 -1.14 6.85
N ALA A 61 4.38 -1.58 7.79
CA ALA A 61 4.82 -2.30 8.97
C ALA A 61 3.74 -3.26 9.49
N SER A 62 4.16 -4.32 10.17
CA SER A 62 3.31 -5.27 10.89
C SER A 62 3.95 -5.70 12.20
N TYR A 63 3.14 -5.74 13.26
CA TYR A 63 3.48 -6.15 14.61
C TYR A 63 2.43 -7.15 15.12
N GLY A 64 2.86 -8.12 15.94
CA GLY A 64 1.93 -9.10 16.53
C GLY A 64 1.35 -10.11 15.54
N ASN A 65 2.11 -10.50 14.51
CA ASN A 65 1.73 -11.55 13.55
C ASN A 65 0.45 -11.27 12.74
N ILE A 66 0.05 -10.01 12.59
CA ILE A 66 -1.02 -9.62 11.65
C ILE A 66 -0.57 -9.85 10.20
N ARG A 67 -1.45 -10.48 9.40
CA ARG A 67 -1.20 -10.88 8.01
C ARG A 67 -2.21 -10.25 7.05
N PRO A 68 -1.81 -9.99 5.79
CA PRO A 68 -2.71 -9.45 4.78
C PRO A 68 -3.74 -10.47 4.32
N PRO A 69 -4.85 -10.02 3.71
CA PRO A 69 -5.70 -10.88 2.91
C PRO A 69 -4.89 -11.61 1.83
N GLY A 70 -5.17 -12.90 1.64
CA GLY A 70 -4.44 -13.74 0.68
C GLY A 70 -3.04 -14.18 1.14
N TRP A 71 -2.69 -13.98 2.42
CA TRP A 71 -1.45 -14.50 2.97
C TRP A 71 -1.39 -16.02 2.84
N ASP A 72 -0.38 -16.49 2.13
CA ASP A 72 -0.13 -17.90 1.89
C ASP A 72 1.38 -18.12 1.88
N THR A 73 1.90 -18.90 2.81
CA THR A 73 3.34 -19.19 2.92
C THR A 73 3.76 -20.42 2.14
N THR A 74 2.83 -21.13 1.51
CA THR A 74 3.10 -22.37 0.78
C THR A 74 3.53 -22.13 -0.67
N SER A 75 3.08 -21.02 -1.27
CA SER A 75 3.50 -20.62 -2.60
C SER A 75 4.96 -20.15 -2.62
N THR A 76 5.80 -20.87 -3.36
CA THR A 76 7.22 -20.59 -3.57
C THR A 76 7.49 -19.61 -4.73
N SER A 77 6.46 -19.22 -5.48
CA SER A 77 6.57 -18.38 -6.69
C SER A 77 5.63 -17.18 -6.63
N LYS A 78 5.85 -16.29 -5.66
CA LYS A 78 5.10 -15.03 -5.57
C LYS A 78 5.81 -13.91 -6.36
N PRO A 79 5.05 -13.07 -7.08
CA PRO A 79 5.62 -11.87 -7.69
C PRO A 79 6.30 -10.98 -6.66
N THR A 80 7.44 -10.43 -7.05
CA THR A 80 8.14 -9.41 -6.27
C THR A 80 8.42 -8.18 -7.12
N VAL A 81 8.39 -7.01 -6.48
CA VAL A 81 8.80 -5.72 -7.07
C VAL A 81 9.70 -5.03 -6.06
N THR A 82 10.87 -4.57 -6.49
CA THR A 82 11.80 -3.84 -5.63
C THR A 82 11.75 -2.35 -5.93
N MET A 83 11.54 -1.52 -4.92
CA MET A 83 11.51 -0.06 -5.02
C MET A 83 12.23 0.53 -3.81
N ALA A 84 13.10 1.52 -4.02
CA ALA A 84 13.86 2.16 -2.95
C ALA A 84 14.60 1.19 -2.01
N GLY A 85 15.08 0.07 -2.54
CA GLY A 85 15.77 -0.97 -1.76
C GLY A 85 14.87 -1.87 -0.91
N ILE A 86 13.54 -1.69 -0.99
CA ILE A 86 12.54 -2.54 -0.34
C ILE A 86 11.99 -3.53 -1.36
N GLN A 87 12.05 -4.82 -1.05
CA GLN A 87 11.39 -5.83 -1.85
C GLN A 87 9.96 -6.02 -1.34
N TYR A 88 8.99 -5.82 -2.22
CA TYR A 88 7.58 -6.08 -1.96
C TYR A 88 7.16 -7.40 -2.62
N THR A 89 6.50 -8.26 -1.86
CA THR A 89 5.90 -9.51 -2.34
C THR A 89 4.39 -9.35 -2.48
N LEU A 90 3.83 -9.77 -3.61
CA LEU A 90 2.39 -9.70 -3.85
C LEU A 90 1.64 -10.89 -3.23
N TYR A 91 0.60 -10.59 -2.46
CA TYR A 91 -0.43 -11.51 -2.01
C TYR A 91 -1.78 -11.06 -2.55
N ALA A 92 -2.64 -12.00 -2.93
CA ALA A 92 -3.97 -11.70 -3.46
C ALA A 92 -5.01 -12.60 -2.80
N GLY A 93 -6.12 -12.02 -2.39
CA GLY A 93 -7.23 -12.74 -1.76
C GLY A 93 -8.47 -11.87 -1.65
N GLN A 94 -9.47 -12.33 -0.90
CA GLN A 94 -10.66 -11.55 -0.58
C GLN A 94 -10.67 -11.18 0.90
N ASN A 95 -11.20 -10.00 1.22
CA ASN A 95 -11.48 -9.61 2.61
C ASN A 95 -12.91 -10.03 3.02
N ALA A 96 -13.31 -9.69 4.24
CA ALA A 96 -14.60 -10.07 4.81
C ALA A 96 -15.83 -9.50 4.08
N ILE A 97 -15.67 -8.49 3.23
CA ILE A 97 -16.74 -7.87 2.43
C ILE A 97 -16.66 -8.26 0.95
N ASN A 98 -15.95 -9.35 0.62
CA ASN A 98 -15.76 -9.89 -0.73
C ASN A 98 -15.04 -8.94 -1.71
N GLN A 99 -14.39 -7.89 -1.23
CA GLN A 99 -13.51 -7.04 -2.04
C GLN A 99 -12.22 -7.81 -2.34
N THR A 100 -11.78 -7.77 -3.61
CA THR A 100 -10.50 -8.37 -4.02
C THR A 100 -9.36 -7.48 -3.55
N VAL A 101 -8.44 -8.05 -2.78
CA VAL A 101 -7.34 -7.31 -2.17
C VAL A 101 -6.00 -7.78 -2.72
N TYR A 102 -5.22 -6.83 -3.23
CA TYR A 102 -3.82 -7.00 -3.64
C TYR A 102 -2.91 -6.39 -2.58
N SER A 103 -2.25 -7.23 -1.79
CA SER A 103 -1.36 -6.80 -0.71
C SER A 103 0.10 -6.90 -1.12
N TRP A 104 0.75 -5.75 -1.21
CA TRP A 104 2.20 -5.64 -1.36
C TRP A 104 2.86 -5.62 0.01
N TRP A 105 3.48 -6.74 0.36
CA TRP A 105 4.11 -6.97 1.66
C TRP A 105 5.62 -6.70 1.61
N PRO A 106 6.16 -5.79 2.44
CA PRO A 106 7.59 -5.49 2.43
C PRO A 106 8.39 -6.60 3.12
N ASN A 107 9.62 -6.82 2.68
CA ASN A 107 10.55 -7.76 3.30
C ASN A 107 11.06 -7.32 4.69
N GLN A 108 10.74 -6.10 5.13
CA GLN A 108 11.08 -5.54 6.44
C GLN A 108 10.07 -4.45 6.85
N ASN A 109 9.93 -4.20 8.15
CA ASN A 109 9.15 -3.07 8.65
C ASN A 109 9.86 -1.74 8.34
N ILE A 110 9.07 -0.72 7.97
CA ILE A 110 9.57 0.57 7.52
C ILE A 110 8.96 1.69 8.37
N SER A 111 9.79 2.60 8.90
CA SER A 111 9.32 3.74 9.70
C SER A 111 9.07 5.02 8.89
N SER A 112 9.73 5.17 7.74
CA SER A 112 9.66 6.37 6.93
C SER A 112 9.55 6.01 5.45
N LEU A 113 8.56 6.58 4.76
CA LEU A 113 8.40 6.44 3.32
C LEU A 113 8.53 7.81 2.66
N THR A 114 9.71 8.42 2.77
CA THR A 114 9.96 9.73 2.16
C THR A 114 10.00 9.61 0.65
N ALA A 115 9.06 10.29 -0.02
CA ALA A 115 8.98 10.39 -1.48
C ALA A 115 8.97 9.03 -2.23
N LEU A 116 8.35 8.00 -1.64
CA LEU A 116 8.18 6.71 -2.31
C LEU A 116 7.08 6.82 -3.38
N ASP A 117 7.44 6.59 -4.64
CA ASP A 117 6.46 6.37 -5.71
C ASP A 117 5.98 4.92 -5.71
N VAL A 118 4.71 4.70 -5.34
CA VAL A 118 4.07 3.37 -5.34
C VAL A 118 3.47 2.99 -6.70
N SER A 119 3.52 3.87 -7.70
CA SER A 119 2.98 3.60 -9.04
C SER A 119 3.53 2.34 -9.71
N PRO A 120 4.80 1.90 -9.51
CA PRO A 120 5.28 0.65 -10.09
C PRO A 120 4.52 -0.59 -9.61
N LEU A 121 3.99 -0.57 -8.38
CA LEU A 121 3.17 -1.65 -7.83
C LEU A 121 1.82 -1.74 -8.54
N LEU A 122 1.17 -0.61 -8.78
CA LEU A 122 -0.09 -0.54 -9.52
C LEU A 122 0.11 -0.93 -10.99
N ASN A 123 1.20 -0.45 -11.60
CA ASN A 123 1.57 -0.78 -12.98
C ASN A 123 1.79 -2.29 -13.16
N TYR A 124 2.37 -2.97 -12.16
CA TYR A 124 2.52 -4.42 -12.20
C TYR A 124 1.16 -5.13 -12.28
N LEU A 125 0.21 -4.73 -11.42
CA LEU A 125 -1.13 -5.33 -11.37
C LEU A 125 -1.88 -5.15 -12.70
N TRP A 126 -1.83 -3.95 -13.27
CA TRP A 126 -2.41 -3.69 -14.59
C TRP A 126 -1.76 -4.55 -15.70
N ARG A 127 -0.42 -4.56 -15.79
CA ARG A 127 0.33 -5.27 -16.86
C ARG A 127 0.15 -6.78 -16.84
N LYS A 128 -0.02 -7.35 -15.65
CA LYS A 128 -0.19 -8.79 -15.46
C LYS A 128 -1.66 -9.22 -15.42
N VAL A 129 -2.58 -8.31 -15.79
CA VAL A 129 -4.02 -8.54 -15.91
C VAL A 129 -4.67 -8.94 -14.58
N TYR A 130 -4.22 -8.34 -13.48
CA TYR A 130 -4.93 -8.42 -12.20
C TYR A 130 -6.03 -7.36 -12.08
N ILE A 131 -5.84 -6.21 -12.74
CA ILE A 131 -6.77 -5.08 -12.66
C ILE A 131 -7.11 -4.59 -14.08
N PRO A 132 -8.40 -4.31 -14.40
CA PRO A 132 -8.82 -3.75 -15.67
C PRO A 132 -8.17 -2.39 -15.98
N SER A 133 -7.95 -2.09 -17.26
CA SER A 133 -7.30 -0.85 -17.71
C SER A 133 -8.18 0.40 -17.61
N ASP A 134 -9.48 0.22 -17.48
CA ASP A 134 -10.53 1.23 -17.39
C ASP A 134 -11.04 1.44 -15.95
N ILE A 135 -10.39 0.82 -14.96
CA ILE A 135 -10.75 0.98 -13.55
C ILE A 135 -10.45 2.42 -13.07
N TYR A 136 -11.33 2.96 -12.22
CA TYR A 136 -11.08 4.20 -11.51
C TYR A 136 -10.20 3.97 -10.29
N VAL A 137 -9.25 4.88 -10.09
CA VAL A 137 -8.57 5.06 -8.79
C VAL A 137 -9.37 6.07 -7.99
N GLY A 138 -9.92 5.64 -6.86
CA GLY A 138 -10.75 6.48 -6.02
C GLY A 138 -10.07 6.86 -4.72
N ALA A 139 -10.65 6.47 -3.59
CA ALA A 139 -10.15 6.85 -2.29
C ALA A 139 -8.75 6.27 -2.04
N VAL A 140 -7.89 7.11 -1.47
CA VAL A 140 -6.55 6.71 -1.01
C VAL A 140 -6.45 7.06 0.47
N GLN A 141 -6.10 6.05 1.28
CA GLN A 141 -6.07 6.16 2.73
C GLN A 141 -4.76 5.59 3.25
N TRP A 142 -4.15 6.24 4.22
CA TRP A 142 -2.98 5.72 4.92
C TRP A 142 -3.23 5.84 6.42
N GLY A 143 -2.81 4.85 7.18
CA GLY A 143 -2.96 4.84 8.62
C GLY A 143 -2.59 3.50 9.23
N ASN A 144 -3.00 3.33 10.49
CA ASN A 144 -2.79 2.10 11.25
C ASN A 144 -4.07 1.28 11.40
N ASP A 145 -3.93 -0.04 11.44
CA ASP A 145 -4.93 -1.01 11.89
C ASP A 145 -4.44 -1.58 13.22
N ALA A 146 -4.89 -0.98 14.32
CA ALA A 146 -4.60 -1.45 15.68
C ALA A 146 -5.72 -2.38 16.16
N ARG A 147 -5.33 -3.57 16.63
CA ARG A 147 -6.28 -4.63 17.03
C ARG A 147 -6.17 -5.00 18.50
N HIS A 148 -4.97 -4.94 19.07
CA HIS A 148 -4.74 -5.32 20.45
C HIS A 148 -3.51 -4.64 21.05
N SER A 149 -3.57 -4.36 22.34
CA SER A 149 -2.44 -4.18 23.24
C SER A 149 -2.92 -4.38 24.68
N ASN A 150 -2.02 -4.81 25.56
CA ASN A 150 -2.27 -4.91 27.00
C ASN A 150 -1.94 -3.61 27.77
N LYS A 151 -1.41 -2.58 27.08
CA LYS A 151 -1.08 -1.27 27.63
C LYS A 151 -1.37 -0.17 26.61
N ASN A 152 -1.29 1.08 27.05
CA ASN A 152 -1.41 2.22 26.16
C ASN A 152 -0.21 2.29 25.21
N VAL A 153 -0.52 2.43 23.91
CA VAL A 153 0.47 2.54 22.83
C VAL A 153 0.10 3.75 21.98
N THR A 154 1.09 4.58 21.70
CA THR A 154 0.91 5.77 20.86
C THR A 154 1.38 5.49 19.45
N PHE A 155 0.48 5.68 18.48
CA PHE A 155 0.86 5.81 17.08
C PHE A 155 1.10 7.29 16.78
N ASP A 156 2.35 7.65 16.50
CA ASP A 156 2.77 9.02 16.21
C ASP A 156 3.21 9.18 14.76
N VAL A 157 2.81 10.30 14.15
CA VAL A 157 3.10 10.63 12.76
C VAL A 157 3.62 12.05 12.69
N SER A 158 4.93 12.18 12.54
CA SER A 158 5.60 13.49 12.49
C SER A 158 5.34 14.26 11.20
N THR A 159 5.16 13.56 10.07
CA THR A 159 4.89 14.18 8.77
C THR A 159 4.17 13.20 7.85
N ILE A 160 3.15 13.69 7.16
CA ILE A 160 2.45 12.93 6.11
C ILE A 160 2.20 13.84 4.90
N GLY A 161 2.40 13.29 3.70
CA GLY A 161 2.05 13.94 2.45
C GLY A 161 1.77 12.89 1.39
N ILE A 162 0.62 12.98 0.73
CA ILE A 162 0.21 12.08 -0.36
C ILE A 162 -0.14 12.95 -1.55
N ASN A 163 0.59 12.74 -2.66
CA ASN A 163 0.32 13.40 -3.92
C ASN A 163 -0.13 12.35 -4.94
N ILE A 164 -1.27 12.59 -5.56
CA ILE A 164 -1.80 11.73 -6.61
C ILE A 164 -1.73 12.51 -7.90
N ILE A 165 -0.90 12.02 -8.81
CA ILE A 165 -0.64 12.66 -10.08
C ILE A 165 -1.09 11.71 -11.16
N LYS A 166 -1.85 12.22 -12.11
CA LYS A 166 -2.20 11.49 -13.32
C LYS A 166 -0.90 11.13 -14.07
N GLY A 167 -0.54 9.86 -14.03
CA GLY A 167 0.65 9.35 -14.70
C GLY A 167 0.40 8.98 -16.17
N THR A 168 1.49 8.89 -16.92
CA THR A 168 1.57 8.01 -18.11
C THR A 168 2.27 6.74 -17.64
N PRO A 169 1.68 5.54 -17.77
CA PRO A 169 2.31 4.29 -17.35
C PRO A 169 3.74 4.15 -17.92
N VAL A 170 4.76 4.25 -17.06
CA VAL A 170 6.16 3.98 -17.42
C VAL A 170 6.48 2.50 -17.19
N GLN A 171 7.32 1.92 -18.04
CA GLN A 171 7.76 0.54 -17.85
C GLN A 171 8.59 0.43 -16.56
N ALA A 172 8.27 -0.52 -15.69
CA ALA A 172 9.18 -0.91 -14.63
C ALA A 172 10.45 -1.46 -15.29
N ILE A 173 11.62 -0.90 -14.96
CA ILE A 173 12.91 -1.43 -15.40
C ILE A 173 13.04 -2.84 -14.78
N GLY A 174 12.96 -3.88 -15.61
CA GLY A 174 13.16 -5.27 -15.19
C GLY A 174 12.16 -6.31 -15.73
N ALA A 175 11.09 -5.92 -16.43
CA ALA A 175 10.18 -6.88 -17.07
C ALA A 175 10.28 -6.79 -18.60
N GLY A 176 10.70 -7.90 -19.22
CA GLY A 176 10.88 -8.03 -20.67
C GLY A 176 9.70 -7.55 -21.51
N GLU A 177 10.04 -7.01 -22.68
CA GLU A 177 9.18 -6.36 -23.67
C GLU A 177 7.87 -7.11 -23.94
N LYS A 178 6.74 -6.41 -23.76
CA LYS A 178 5.72 -6.26 -24.81
C LYS A 178 5.08 -4.87 -24.71
N SER A 179 5.25 -4.09 -25.77
CA SER A 179 4.65 -2.76 -25.95
C SER A 179 3.12 -2.87 -26.03
N ARG A 180 2.40 -2.17 -25.14
CA ARG A 180 0.96 -1.96 -25.28
C ARG A 180 0.64 -0.50 -24.92
N LYS A 181 -0.22 0.14 -25.74
CA LYS A 181 -0.60 1.56 -25.62
C LYS A 181 -1.08 1.88 -24.20
N ALA A 182 -0.54 2.97 -23.65
CA ALA A 182 -0.88 3.52 -22.35
C ALA A 182 -2.29 4.17 -22.38
N PRO A 183 -3.21 3.80 -21.49
CA PRO A 183 -4.48 4.50 -21.33
C PRO A 183 -4.36 5.73 -20.41
N THR A 184 -5.33 6.64 -20.55
CA THR A 184 -5.42 7.91 -19.85
C THR A 184 -6.22 7.74 -18.55
N PHE A 185 -5.58 7.83 -17.38
CA PHE A 185 -6.28 7.80 -16.08
C PHE A 185 -6.97 9.14 -15.77
N SER A 186 -8.27 9.18 -15.45
CA SER A 186 -8.93 10.40 -14.94
C SER A 186 -9.77 10.08 -13.71
N GLY A 187 -9.51 10.76 -12.60
CA GLY A 187 -10.29 10.64 -11.36
C GLY A 187 -10.06 11.85 -10.45
N LEU A 188 -11.12 12.26 -9.75
CA LEU A 188 -11.06 13.18 -8.61
C LEU A 188 -10.79 12.31 -7.38
N VAL A 189 -9.80 12.65 -6.56
CA VAL A 189 -9.45 11.85 -5.38
C VAL A 189 -9.71 12.62 -4.10
N LEU A 190 -10.47 12.00 -3.20
CA LEU A 190 -10.61 12.42 -1.81
C LEU A 190 -9.54 11.70 -0.97
N ALA A 191 -8.61 12.46 -0.39
CA ALA A 191 -7.67 11.94 0.61
C ALA A 191 -8.34 12.02 1.98
N MET A 192 -8.67 10.88 2.58
CA MET A 192 -9.26 10.80 3.92
C MET A 192 -8.18 10.33 4.89
N ILE A 193 -7.84 11.19 5.86
CA ILE A 193 -6.89 10.88 6.92
C ILE A 193 -7.66 10.18 8.05
N GLY A 194 -7.31 8.93 8.36
CA GLY A 194 -7.72 8.31 9.61
C GLY A 194 -6.83 8.85 10.74
N ALA A 195 -7.26 9.92 11.41
CA ALA A 195 -6.55 10.48 12.55
C ALA A 195 -7.14 9.96 13.87
N VAL A 196 -6.26 9.43 14.71
CA VAL A 196 -6.34 9.25 16.18
C VAL A 196 -7.67 8.69 16.71
N ILE A 197 -7.67 7.38 16.99
CA ILE A 197 -8.58 6.80 17.99
C ILE A 197 -7.73 6.48 19.23
N ILE A 198 -7.94 7.25 20.29
CA ILE A 198 -7.49 6.86 21.64
C ILE A 198 -8.42 5.73 22.05
N PHE A 199 -7.90 4.50 22.08
CA PHE A 199 -8.63 3.38 22.69
C PHE A 199 -8.25 3.35 24.17
N ASP A 200 -9.22 3.71 25.01
CA ASP A 200 -9.21 3.39 26.43
C ASP A 200 -9.89 2.02 26.55
N PHE A 201 -9.10 0.95 26.69
CA PHE A 201 -9.63 -0.38 26.98
C PHE A 201 -9.74 -0.49 28.50
N GLN A 202 -10.97 -0.42 29.02
CA GLN A 202 -11.29 -0.77 30.41
C GLN A 202 -11.13 -2.28 30.64
#